data_AF-A0A849V807-F1
#
_entry.id   AF-A0A849V807-F1
#
_cell.length_a   1.000
_cell.length_b   1.000
_cell.length_c   1.000
_cell.angle_alpha   90.00
_cell.angle_beta   90.00
_cell.angle_gamma   90.00
#
_symmetry.space_group_name_H-M   'P 1'
#
loop_
_entity.id
_entity.type
_entity.pdbx_description
1 polymer ?
#
loop_
_entity_poly.entity_id
_entity_poly.type
_entity_poly.pdbx_seq_one_letter_code
_entity_poly.pdbx_strand_id
1 'polypeptide(L)'
;MRVLILIACAFILINLSACGSTGIVRVSETKLYKAEMNGLKLYRSGNYEQAFELLKEPAQMGYKGAQYVLAFMFLKGQYVEQSTVLGMGWLGVAKEADVKDWNIQFDKFYAVAPEGLKTKIDAKVAQYIAQFGLKAQNVTCKKSLNTSTKRVDVKCDNYEGIGQLYEIEMTETQ
;
A
#
# COMPACT_ATOMS: atom_id res chain seq x y z
N MET A 1 42.33 43.31 -19.23
CA MET A 1 40.90 43.23 -19.57
C MET A 1 40.62 41.88 -20.24
N ARG A 2 40.14 40.91 -19.48
CA ARG A 2 39.36 39.74 -19.92
C ARG A 2 38.76 39.11 -18.65
N VAL A 3 37.44 39.10 -18.61
CA VAL A 3 36.57 38.89 -17.45
C VAL A 3 36.36 37.39 -17.22
N LEU A 4 36.23 37.03 -15.93
CA LEU A 4 35.84 35.73 -15.39
C LEU A 4 34.59 35.14 -16.06
N ILE A 5 34.60 33.83 -16.31
CA ILE A 5 33.43 32.96 -16.03
C ILE A 5 33.99 31.60 -15.55
N LEU A 6 34.21 31.47 -14.24
CA LEU A 6 34.30 30.16 -13.61
C LEU A 6 32.87 29.67 -13.42
N ILE A 7 32.42 28.78 -14.31
CA ILE A 7 31.20 28.01 -14.11
C ILE A 7 31.50 27.03 -12.97
N ALA A 8 31.25 27.49 -11.74
CA ALA A 8 31.08 26.57 -10.63
C ALA A 8 29.76 25.83 -10.88
N CYS A 9 29.86 24.69 -11.57
CA CYS A 9 28.81 23.68 -11.55
C CYS A 9 28.68 23.25 -10.10
N ALA A 10 27.80 23.94 -9.36
CA ALA A 10 27.22 23.41 -8.15
C ALA A 10 26.64 22.06 -8.54
N PHE A 11 27.28 20.98 -8.07
CA PHE A 11 26.66 19.68 -7.96
C PHE A 11 25.47 19.86 -7.03
N ILE A 12 24.34 20.32 -7.59
CA ILE A 12 23.04 20.11 -6.99
C ILE A 12 22.90 18.59 -7.04
N LEU A 13 23.32 17.93 -5.96
CA LEU A 13 22.88 16.58 -5.63
C LEU A 13 21.39 16.71 -5.35
N ILE A 14 20.60 16.81 -6.43
CA ILE A 14 19.20 16.49 -6.39
C ILE A 14 19.22 15.01 -6.05
N ASN A 15 19.05 14.71 -4.76
CA ASN A 15 18.65 13.38 -4.32
C ASN A 15 17.25 13.19 -4.89
N LEU A 16 17.17 12.88 -6.20
CA LEU A 16 16.02 12.17 -6.74
C LEU A 16 16.04 10.84 -6.00
N SER A 17 15.23 10.74 -4.95
CA SER A 17 14.81 9.47 -4.40
C SER A 17 14.41 8.62 -5.60
N ALA A 18 15.23 7.61 -5.91
CA ALA A 18 15.02 6.77 -7.07
C ALA A 18 13.58 6.27 -7.04
N CYS A 19 12.84 6.49 -8.12
CA CYS A 19 11.55 5.85 -8.31
C CYS A 19 11.83 4.34 -8.34
N GLY A 20 11.66 3.67 -7.19
CA GLY A 20 12.04 2.28 -6.93
C GLY A 20 11.13 1.26 -7.60
N SER A 21 10.83 1.47 -8.88
CA SER A 21 10.13 0.50 -9.71
C SER A 21 11.15 -0.50 -10.27
N THR A 22 11.02 -1.77 -9.91
CA THR A 22 11.89 -2.85 -10.41
C THR A 22 11.50 -3.36 -11.82
N GLY A 23 10.52 -2.72 -12.45
CA GLY A 23 10.09 -2.99 -13.83
C GLY A 23 8.65 -3.50 -13.91
N ILE A 24 8.20 -3.77 -15.14
CA ILE A 24 6.90 -4.40 -15.39
C ILE A 24 7.05 -5.90 -15.14
N VAL A 25 6.19 -6.45 -14.28
CA VAL A 25 6.16 -7.87 -13.93
C VAL A 25 4.83 -8.48 -14.37
N ARG A 26 4.88 -9.72 -14.85
CA ARG A 26 3.69 -10.52 -15.13
C ARG A 26 3.46 -11.51 -13.99
N VAL A 27 2.34 -11.36 -13.28
CA VAL A 27 1.94 -12.27 -12.20
C VAL A 27 0.55 -12.82 -12.49
N SER A 28 0.37 -14.14 -12.29
CA SER A 28 -0.93 -14.78 -12.49
C SER A 28 -1.96 -14.27 -11.48
N GLU A 29 -3.13 -13.84 -11.97
CA GLU A 29 -4.29 -13.46 -11.14
C GLU A 29 -4.64 -14.56 -10.12
N THR A 30 -4.65 -15.84 -10.56
CA THR A 30 -4.96 -16.97 -9.67
C THR A 30 -3.93 -17.12 -8.55
N LYS A 31 -2.66 -16.80 -8.80
CA LYS A 31 -1.61 -16.81 -7.77
C LYS A 31 -1.89 -15.73 -6.73
N LEU A 32 -2.13 -14.50 -7.17
CA LEU A 32 -2.40 -13.35 -6.30
C LEU A 32 -3.66 -13.55 -5.46
N TYR A 33 -4.75 -14.00 -6.07
CA TYR A 33 -6.00 -14.30 -5.37
C TYR A 33 -5.81 -15.40 -4.30
N LYS A 34 -5.11 -16.49 -4.63
CA LYS A 34 -4.83 -17.56 -3.66
C LYS A 34 -3.93 -17.07 -2.52
N ALA A 35 -2.92 -16.26 -2.84
CA ALA A 35 -2.02 -15.67 -1.84
C ALA A 35 -2.78 -14.74 -0.90
N GLU A 36 -3.65 -13.86 -1.42
CA GLU A 36 -4.51 -13.00 -0.61
C GLU A 36 -5.41 -13.82 0.32
N MET A 37 -6.15 -14.78 -0.21
CA MET A 37 -7.08 -15.60 0.59
C MET A 37 -6.37 -16.37 1.71
N ASN A 38 -5.22 -16.98 1.41
CA ASN A 38 -4.44 -17.73 2.39
C ASN A 38 -3.79 -16.79 3.42
N GLY A 39 -3.26 -15.65 2.99
CA GLY A 39 -2.67 -14.64 3.86
C GLY A 39 -3.70 -14.04 4.82
N LEU A 40 -4.92 -13.71 4.34
CA LEU A 40 -6.03 -13.26 5.17
C LEU A 40 -6.44 -14.31 6.22
N LYS A 41 -6.41 -15.60 5.85
CA LYS A 41 -6.70 -16.71 6.79
C LYS A 41 -5.61 -16.82 7.86
N LEU A 42 -4.34 -16.72 7.49
CA LEU A 42 -3.21 -16.76 8.42
C LEU A 42 -3.22 -15.57 9.38
N TYR A 43 -3.51 -14.36 8.86
CA TYR A 43 -3.67 -13.15 9.67
C TYR A 43 -4.72 -13.34 10.76
N ARG A 44 -5.91 -13.85 10.39
CA ARG A 44 -7.00 -14.14 11.34
C ARG A 44 -6.62 -15.20 12.38
N SER A 45 -5.66 -16.06 12.06
CA SER A 45 -5.17 -17.11 12.96
C SER A 45 -3.98 -16.66 13.81
N GLY A 46 -3.53 -15.40 13.68
CA GLY A 46 -2.40 -14.85 14.43
C GLY A 46 -1.02 -15.17 13.84
N ASN A 47 -0.94 -15.83 12.69
CA ASN A 47 0.32 -16.19 12.03
C ASN A 47 0.82 -15.02 11.17
N TYR A 48 1.25 -13.93 11.83
CA TYR A 48 1.50 -12.65 11.17
C TYR A 48 2.66 -12.68 10.19
N GLU A 49 3.77 -13.36 10.49
CA GLU A 49 4.90 -13.48 9.55
C GLU A 49 4.47 -14.13 8.23
N GLN A 50 3.86 -15.31 8.30
CA GLN A 50 3.39 -16.01 7.11
C GLN A 50 2.27 -15.26 6.39
N ALA A 51 1.44 -14.52 7.14
CA ALA A 51 0.45 -13.63 6.53
C ALA A 51 1.14 -12.51 5.75
N PHE A 52 2.14 -11.83 6.32
CA PHE A 52 2.88 -10.77 5.63
C PHE A 52 3.49 -11.29 4.32
N GLU A 53 4.19 -12.42 4.39
CA GLU A 53 4.87 -13.01 3.24
C GLU A 53 3.92 -13.37 2.10
N LEU A 54 2.70 -13.81 2.40
CA LEU A 54 1.68 -14.07 1.38
C LEU A 54 0.97 -12.80 0.90
N LEU A 55 0.89 -11.76 1.72
CA LEU A 55 0.09 -10.58 1.42
C LEU A 55 0.88 -9.44 0.76
N LYS A 56 2.22 -9.43 0.87
CA LYS A 56 3.04 -8.37 0.27
C LYS A 56 2.86 -8.25 -1.24
N GLU A 57 2.95 -9.36 -1.98
CA GLU A 57 2.82 -9.36 -3.45
C GLU A 57 1.39 -8.97 -3.90
N PRO A 58 0.30 -9.53 -3.33
CA PRO A 58 -1.05 -9.03 -3.62
C PRO A 58 -1.25 -7.54 -3.31
N ALA A 59 -0.73 -7.05 -2.18
CA ALA A 59 -0.88 -5.65 -1.80
C ALA A 59 -0.15 -4.71 -2.77
N GLN A 60 1.06 -5.07 -3.20
CA GLN A 60 1.81 -4.38 -4.25
C GLN A 60 1.03 -4.35 -5.57
N MET A 61 0.35 -5.46 -5.90
CA MET A 61 -0.44 -5.62 -7.12
C MET A 61 -1.87 -5.06 -7.00
N GLY A 62 -2.16 -4.22 -6.01
CA GLY A 62 -3.45 -3.51 -5.91
C GLY A 62 -4.61 -4.28 -5.27
N TYR A 63 -4.37 -5.48 -4.72
CA TYR A 63 -5.41 -6.30 -4.08
C TYR A 63 -5.80 -5.70 -2.73
N LYS A 64 -7.05 -5.27 -2.63
CA LYS A 64 -7.50 -4.37 -1.54
C LYS A 64 -7.67 -5.06 -0.19
N GLY A 65 -7.98 -6.36 -0.16
CA GLY A 65 -8.01 -7.12 1.09
C GLY A 65 -6.62 -7.24 1.70
N ALA A 66 -5.60 -7.48 0.88
CA ALA A 66 -4.21 -7.51 1.31
C ALA A 66 -3.73 -6.15 1.82
N GLN A 67 -4.00 -5.06 1.09
CA GLN A 67 -3.66 -3.70 1.51
C GLN A 67 -4.30 -3.35 2.87
N TYR A 68 -5.59 -3.69 3.04
CA TYR A 68 -6.28 -3.49 4.31
C TYR A 68 -5.63 -4.27 5.47
N VAL A 69 -5.23 -5.52 5.25
CA VAL A 69 -4.57 -6.31 6.31
C VAL A 69 -3.18 -5.76 6.63
N LEU A 70 -2.35 -5.45 5.63
CA LEU A 70 -1.04 -4.84 5.83
C LEU A 70 -1.12 -3.54 6.61
N ALA A 71 -2.14 -2.72 6.35
CA ALA A 71 -2.40 -1.52 7.13
C ALA A 71 -2.46 -1.82 8.64
N PHE A 72 -3.24 -2.81 9.05
CA PHE A 72 -3.34 -3.20 10.46
C PHE A 72 -2.09 -3.87 11.00
N MET A 73 -1.32 -4.55 10.14
CA MET A 73 -0.03 -5.11 10.55
C MET A 73 0.95 -4.00 10.95
N PHE A 74 1.07 -2.95 10.15
CA PHE A 74 1.88 -1.78 10.49
C PHE A 74 1.30 -0.98 11.65
N LEU A 75 -0.01 -0.70 11.68
CA LEU A 75 -0.63 0.07 12.78
C LEU A 75 -0.45 -0.60 14.16
N LYS A 76 -0.34 -1.94 14.18
CA LYS A 76 -0.26 -2.73 15.41
C LYS A 76 1.11 -3.35 15.68
N GLY A 77 2.08 -3.17 14.79
CA GLY A 77 3.39 -3.82 14.91
C GLY A 77 3.32 -5.35 14.86
N GLN A 78 2.45 -5.92 14.02
CA GLN A 78 2.30 -7.36 13.88
C GLN A 78 3.28 -7.86 12.82
N TYR A 79 4.35 -8.54 13.28
CA TYR A 79 5.52 -8.98 12.48
C TYR A 79 6.43 -7.86 11.98
N VAL A 80 5.86 -6.72 11.58
CA VAL A 80 6.58 -5.53 11.14
C VAL A 80 6.76 -4.52 12.27
N GLU A 81 7.69 -3.57 12.11
CA GLU A 81 7.80 -2.43 13.02
C GLU A 81 6.51 -1.60 13.02
N GLN A 82 6.06 -1.17 14.20
CA GLN A 82 4.84 -0.39 14.30
C GLN A 82 5.03 0.97 13.64
N SER A 83 4.15 1.33 12.70
CA SER A 83 4.19 2.59 11.99
C SER A 83 2.77 3.10 11.73
N THR A 84 2.49 4.30 12.20
CA THR A 84 1.20 4.95 11.91
C THR A 84 1.17 5.47 10.48
N VAL A 85 2.28 6.02 9.96
CA VAL A 85 2.31 6.59 8.61
C VAL A 85 2.18 5.50 7.54
N LEU A 86 2.95 4.42 7.63
CA LEU A 86 2.86 3.29 6.69
C LEU A 86 1.51 2.59 6.79
N GLY A 87 1.03 2.36 8.02
CA GLY A 87 -0.26 1.73 8.27
C GLY A 87 -1.43 2.54 7.70
N MET A 88 -1.47 3.84 7.94
CA MET A 88 -2.47 4.74 7.37
C MET A 88 -2.31 4.90 5.86
N GLY A 89 -1.08 4.85 5.34
CA GLY A 89 -0.80 4.78 3.91
C GLY A 89 -1.52 3.62 3.24
N TRP A 90 -1.29 2.40 3.72
CA TRP A 90 -1.94 1.19 3.21
C TRP A 90 -3.46 1.23 3.38
N LEU A 91 -3.95 1.71 4.54
CA LEU A 91 -5.40 1.83 4.78
C LEU A 91 -6.02 2.83 3.80
N GLY A 92 -5.35 3.95 3.51
CA GLY A 92 -5.81 4.97 2.58
C GLY A 92 -5.96 4.45 1.16
N VAL A 93 -5.02 3.62 0.67
CA VAL A 93 -5.16 2.99 -0.65
C VAL A 93 -6.28 1.94 -0.67
N ALA A 94 -6.46 1.20 0.43
CA ALA A 94 -7.55 0.23 0.55
C ALA A 94 -8.94 0.89 0.42
N LYS A 95 -9.08 2.19 0.74
CA LYS A 95 -10.33 2.95 0.57
C LYS A 95 -10.82 3.01 -0.88
N GLU A 96 -9.98 2.81 -1.88
CA GLU A 96 -10.42 2.73 -3.29
C GLU A 96 -11.42 1.58 -3.54
N ALA A 97 -11.45 0.56 -2.66
CA ALA A 97 -12.49 -0.47 -2.70
C ALA A 97 -13.89 0.03 -2.27
N ASP A 98 -13.95 1.22 -1.67
CA ASP A 98 -15.18 1.85 -1.16
C ASP A 98 -15.94 0.96 -0.16
N VAL A 99 -15.22 0.28 0.72
CA VAL A 99 -15.84 -0.48 1.81
C VAL A 99 -16.12 0.47 2.97
N LYS A 100 -17.40 0.64 3.29
CA LYS A 100 -17.88 1.59 4.32
C LYS A 100 -17.11 1.47 5.64
N ASP A 101 -16.93 0.24 6.14
CA ASP A 101 -16.26 0.00 7.40
C ASP A 101 -14.78 0.40 7.38
N TRP A 102 -14.10 0.20 6.24
CA TRP A 102 -12.69 0.57 6.07
C TRP A 102 -12.53 2.09 6.01
N ASN A 103 -13.44 2.77 5.31
CA ASN A 103 -13.48 4.23 5.26
C ASN A 103 -13.68 4.81 6.66
N ILE A 104 -14.65 4.29 7.42
CA ILE A 104 -14.90 4.70 8.80
C ILE A 104 -13.68 4.49 9.69
N GLN A 105 -12.94 3.39 9.53
CA GLN A 105 -11.74 3.14 10.31
C GLN A 105 -10.65 4.16 10.00
N PHE A 106 -10.38 4.44 8.72
CA PHE A 106 -9.43 5.48 8.33
C PHE A 106 -9.82 6.82 8.93
N ASP A 107 -11.08 7.22 8.75
CA ASP A 107 -11.57 8.53 9.17
C ASP A 107 -11.47 8.69 10.70
N LYS A 108 -11.70 7.62 11.47
CA LYS A 108 -11.51 7.63 12.93
C LYS A 108 -10.06 7.88 13.34
N PHE A 109 -9.09 7.18 12.73
CA PHE A 109 -7.68 7.40 13.03
C PHE A 109 -7.23 8.80 12.59
N TYR A 110 -7.66 9.22 11.40
CA TYR A 110 -7.29 10.51 10.82
C TYR A 110 -7.87 11.69 11.61
N ALA A 111 -9.11 11.59 12.08
CA ALA A 111 -9.78 12.66 12.83
C ALA A 111 -9.05 13.05 14.12
N VAL A 112 -8.44 12.07 14.80
CA VAL A 112 -7.72 12.28 16.07
C VAL A 112 -6.22 12.54 15.89
N ALA A 113 -5.70 12.45 14.66
CA ALA A 113 -4.28 12.66 14.38
C ALA A 113 -3.89 14.15 14.56
N PRO A 114 -2.72 14.46 15.14
CA PRO A 114 -2.19 15.82 15.15
C PRO A 114 -1.89 16.28 13.72
N GLU A 115 -1.93 17.59 13.48
CA GLU A 115 -1.83 18.16 12.12
C GLU A 115 -0.56 17.73 11.38
N GLY A 116 0.59 17.73 12.06
CA GLY A 116 1.84 17.26 11.46
C GLY A 116 1.82 15.79 11.05
N LEU A 117 1.03 14.95 11.74
CA LEU A 117 0.85 13.55 11.35
C LEU A 117 -0.12 13.42 10.17
N LYS A 118 -1.18 14.24 10.11
CA LYS A 118 -2.09 14.26 8.96
C LYS A 118 -1.35 14.55 7.66
N THR A 119 -0.48 15.57 7.65
CA THR A 119 0.35 15.88 6.47
C THR A 119 1.20 14.68 6.02
N LYS A 120 1.80 13.94 6.97
CA LYS A 120 2.57 12.72 6.65
C LYS A 120 1.67 11.61 6.10
N ILE A 121 0.50 11.41 6.69
CA ILE A 121 -0.50 10.44 6.22
C ILE A 121 -0.93 10.79 4.79
N ASP A 122 -1.29 12.04 4.52
CA ASP A 122 -1.77 12.48 3.21
C ASP A 122 -0.71 12.28 2.13
N ALA A 123 0.54 12.66 2.43
CA ALA A 123 1.67 12.43 1.53
C ALA A 123 1.88 10.93 1.26
N LYS A 124 1.82 10.09 2.30
CA LYS A 124 2.02 8.64 2.17
C LYS A 124 0.87 7.97 1.41
N VAL A 125 -0.38 8.37 1.66
CA VAL A 125 -1.55 7.88 0.93
C VAL A 125 -1.46 8.26 -0.55
N ALA A 126 -1.10 9.51 -0.86
CA ALA A 126 -0.91 9.94 -2.25
C ALA A 126 0.18 9.13 -2.97
N GLN A 127 1.33 8.91 -2.30
CA GLN A 127 2.39 8.06 -2.82
C GLN A 127 1.89 6.63 -3.08
N TYR A 128 1.24 6.01 -2.10
CA TYR A 128 0.80 4.62 -2.22
C TYR A 128 -0.35 4.46 -3.22
N ILE A 129 -1.23 5.44 -3.40
CA ILE A 129 -2.24 5.41 -4.48
C ILE A 129 -1.53 5.44 -5.84
N ALA A 130 -0.50 6.28 -6.00
CA ALA A 130 0.25 6.35 -7.26
C ALA A 130 1.02 5.07 -7.58
N GLN A 131 1.47 4.33 -6.57
CA GLN A 131 2.23 3.08 -6.73
C GLN A 131 1.34 1.84 -6.76
N PHE A 132 0.38 1.73 -5.84
CA PHE A 132 -0.36 0.50 -5.53
C PHE A 132 -1.88 0.65 -5.71
N GLY A 133 -2.34 1.78 -6.23
CA GLY A 133 -3.76 2.04 -6.46
C GLY A 133 -4.36 1.17 -7.57
N LEU A 134 -5.69 1.11 -7.64
CA LEU A 134 -6.43 0.35 -8.67
C LEU A 134 -5.97 0.73 -10.07
N LYS A 135 -5.91 2.03 -10.36
CA LYS A 135 -5.48 2.54 -11.66
C LYS A 135 -3.99 2.27 -11.92
N ALA A 136 -3.14 2.46 -10.90
CA ALA A 136 -1.70 2.28 -11.03
C ALA A 136 -1.34 0.82 -11.38
N GLN A 137 -2.08 -0.14 -10.83
CA GLN A 137 -1.84 -1.57 -11.00
C GLN A 137 -2.80 -2.26 -11.98
N ASN A 138 -3.59 -1.49 -12.75
CA ASN A 138 -4.61 -2.01 -13.68
C ASN A 138 -5.55 -3.07 -13.05
N VAL A 139 -6.04 -2.79 -11.86
CA VAL A 139 -6.89 -3.69 -11.06
C VAL A 139 -8.29 -3.13 -10.96
N THR A 140 -9.28 -4.01 -11.04
CA THR A 140 -10.68 -3.68 -10.73
C THR A 140 -11.14 -4.52 -9.56
N CYS A 141 -12.04 -4.01 -8.73
CA CYS A 141 -12.58 -4.76 -7.61
C CYS A 141 -14.10 -4.71 -7.58
N LYS A 142 -14.71 -5.81 -7.13
CA LYS A 142 -16.14 -5.94 -6.89
C LYS A 142 -16.37 -6.25 -5.42
N LYS A 143 -17.35 -5.58 -4.83
CA LYS A 143 -17.82 -5.82 -3.47
C LYS A 143 -18.98 -6.82 -3.49
N SER A 144 -19.01 -7.72 -2.52
CA SER A 144 -20.16 -8.59 -2.24
C SER A 144 -20.43 -8.67 -0.74
N LEU A 145 -21.69 -8.77 -0.34
CA LEU A 145 -22.04 -8.97 1.06
C LEU A 145 -22.00 -10.47 1.39
N ASN A 146 -21.16 -10.85 2.34
CA ASN A 146 -21.16 -12.17 2.92
C ASN A 146 -22.27 -12.25 3.97
N THR A 147 -23.39 -12.90 3.63
CA THR A 147 -24.58 -12.95 4.49
C THR A 147 -24.33 -13.69 5.82
N SER A 148 -23.45 -14.69 5.83
CA SER A 148 -23.11 -15.47 7.02
C SER A 148 -22.30 -14.66 8.03
N THR A 149 -21.32 -13.90 7.58
CA THR A 149 -20.45 -13.11 8.46
C THR A 149 -20.89 -11.65 8.60
N LYS A 150 -21.85 -11.22 7.79
CA LYS A 150 -22.29 -9.82 7.60
C LYS A 150 -21.15 -8.88 7.21
N ARG A 151 -20.06 -9.41 6.63
CA ARG A 151 -18.91 -8.63 6.17
C ARG A 151 -18.98 -8.38 4.67
N VAL A 152 -18.37 -7.29 4.23
CA VAL A 152 -18.17 -7.04 2.80
C VAL A 152 -16.91 -7.76 2.35
N ASP A 153 -17.07 -8.71 1.42
CA ASP A 153 -15.97 -9.34 0.70
C ASP A 153 -15.59 -8.42 -0.47
N VAL A 154 -14.29 -8.26 -0.70
CA VAL A 154 -13.75 -7.51 -1.83
C VAL A 154 -12.96 -8.48 -2.69
N LYS A 155 -13.44 -8.70 -3.91
CA LYS A 155 -12.73 -9.50 -4.90
C LYS A 155 -12.10 -8.56 -5.93
N CYS A 156 -10.79 -8.64 -6.09
CA CYS A 156 -10.05 -7.86 -7.07
C CYS A 156 -9.53 -8.76 -8.19
N ASP A 157 -9.59 -8.26 -9.42
CA ASP A 157 -9.16 -8.95 -10.63
C ASP A 157 -8.24 -7.99 -11.44
N ASN A 158 -7.15 -8.52 -11.99
CA ASN A 158 -6.27 -7.84 -12.96
C ASN A 158 -6.25 -8.67 -14.24
N TYR A 159 -6.97 -8.22 -15.26
CA TYR A 159 -7.22 -9.00 -16.48
C TYR A 159 -5.98 -9.16 -17.39
N GLU A 160 -5.00 -8.26 -17.28
CA GLU A 160 -3.78 -8.35 -18.08
C GLU A 160 -2.68 -9.16 -17.39
N GLY A 161 -2.78 -9.30 -16.06
CA GLY A 161 -1.77 -9.93 -15.20
C GLY A 161 -0.45 -9.17 -15.20
N ILE A 162 -0.49 -7.89 -15.58
CA ILE A 162 0.66 -7.00 -15.71
C ILE A 162 0.55 -5.94 -14.61
N GLY A 163 1.63 -5.73 -13.88
CA GLY A 163 1.73 -4.68 -12.87
C GLY A 163 3.15 -4.17 -12.73
N GLN A 164 3.29 -3.04 -12.05
CA GLN A 164 4.59 -2.44 -11.78
C GLN A 164 4.99 -2.78 -10.35
N LEU A 165 6.16 -3.40 -10.18
CA LEU A 165 6.60 -3.79 -8.85
C LEU A 165 7.32 -2.62 -8.18
N TYR A 166 6.76 -2.14 -7.08
CA TYR A 166 7.42 -1.22 -6.15
C TYR A 166 7.69 -1.94 -4.84
N GLU A 167 8.88 -1.75 -4.27
CA GLU A 167 9.23 -2.34 -2.98
C GLU A 167 8.32 -1.81 -1.86
N ILE A 168 7.99 -2.69 -0.90
CA ILE A 168 7.27 -2.27 0.32
C ILE A 168 8.28 -1.65 1.28
N GLU A 169 7.99 -0.41 1.71
CA GLU A 169 8.70 0.22 2.81
C GLU A 169 8.42 -0.54 4.11
N MET A 170 9.47 -1.07 4.75
CA MET A 170 9.36 -1.83 6.00
C MET A 170 9.51 -0.97 7.26
N THR A 171 10.04 0.25 7.10
CA THR A 171 10.29 1.22 8.17
C THR A 171 10.01 2.64 7.68
N GLU A 172 9.65 3.55 8.59
CA GLU A 172 9.52 4.98 8.25
C GLU A 172 10.91 5.59 8.07
N THR A 173 11.21 6.09 6.88
CA THR A 173 12.40 6.94 6.67
C THR A 173 12.15 8.30 7.35
N GLN A 174 13.09 8.72 8.20
CA GLN A 174 13.01 10.00 8.95
C GLN A 174 13.11 11.24 8.05
#